data_AF-A0A956A146-F1
#
_entry.id   AF-A0A956A146-F1
#
_cell.length_a   1.000
_cell.length_b   1.000
_cell.length_c   1.000
_cell.angle_alpha   90.00
_cell.angle_beta   90.00
_cell.angle_gamma   90.00
#
_symmetry.space_group_name_H-M   'P 1'
#
loop_
_entity.id
_entity.type
_entity.pdbx_description
1 polymer ?
#
loop_
_entity_poly.entity_id
_entity_poly.type
_entity_poly.pdbx_seq_one_letter_code
_entity_poly.pdbx_strand_id
1 'polypeptide(L)'
;MPIPNRPRRSRACGLLAVVLALATAGPAAASPQTLVRGLSNIALAPLDAALAPISSFVGIRENLQNIDDSPGVRRFYPIPAWFYAVGLQLGCSVIRAATGAIEVIPGIPLVFVETDMEPLFDPVTDASALFEFDSDILDDGYRFGINYTQPGF
;
A
#
# COMPACT_ATOMS: atom_id res chain seq x y z
N MET A 1 11.14 31.26 41.63
CA MET A 1 9.97 30.86 40.82
C MET A 1 10.23 29.43 40.34
N PRO A 2 9.51 28.40 40.82
CA PRO A 2 9.79 27.00 40.49
C PRO A 2 9.20 26.62 39.12
N ILE A 3 9.91 25.79 38.36
CA ILE A 3 9.44 25.25 37.07
C ILE A 3 8.65 23.96 37.32
N PRO A 4 7.40 23.82 36.82
CA PRO A 4 6.62 22.60 37.02
C PRO A 4 7.14 21.45 36.14
N ASN A 5 7.55 20.35 36.78
CA ASN A 5 7.98 19.13 36.10
C ASN A 5 6.81 18.49 35.32
N ARG A 6 6.93 18.40 33.99
CA ARG A 6 5.95 17.71 33.14
C ARG A 6 5.94 16.20 33.46
N PRO A 7 4.77 15.56 33.63
CA PRO A 7 4.68 14.18 34.11
C PRO A 7 5.12 13.17 33.04
N ARG A 8 5.99 12.22 33.43
CA ARG A 8 6.46 11.08 32.61
C ARG A 8 5.36 10.10 32.11
N ARG A 9 4.08 10.35 32.44
CA ARG A 9 2.96 9.39 32.28
C ARG A 9 2.59 9.09 30.81
N SER A 10 2.85 9.99 29.87
CA SER A 10 2.48 9.82 28.46
C SER A 10 3.07 8.56 27.81
N ARG A 11 4.30 8.16 28.18
CA ARG A 11 4.96 6.96 27.64
C ARG A 11 4.31 5.66 28.13
N ALA A 12 3.74 5.65 29.34
CA ALA A 12 3.10 4.45 29.89
C ALA A 12 1.76 4.15 29.20
N CYS A 13 0.95 5.17 28.92
CA CYS A 13 -0.33 5.01 28.23
C CYS A 13 -0.13 4.51 26.79
N GLY A 14 0.87 5.01 26.07
CA GLY A 14 1.20 4.52 24.72
C GLY A 14 1.61 3.05 24.71
N LEU A 15 2.47 2.63 25.64
CA LEU A 15 2.89 1.23 25.75
C LEU A 15 1.72 0.31 26.09
N LEU A 16 0.84 0.73 27.02
CA LEU A 16 -0.34 -0.04 27.41
C LEU A 16 -1.35 -0.19 26.25
N ALA A 17 -1.54 0.85 25.44
CA ALA A 17 -2.40 0.79 24.26
C ALA A 17 -1.88 -0.18 23.21
N VAL A 18 -0.57 -0.20 22.96
CA VAL A 18 0.08 -1.18 22.05
C VAL A 18 -0.07 -2.61 22.59
N VAL A 19 0.15 -2.82 23.90
CA VAL A 19 -0.03 -4.15 24.52
C VAL A 19 -1.49 -4.61 24.48
N LEU A 20 -2.47 -3.71 24.65
CA LEU A 20 -3.88 -4.06 24.51
C LEU A 20 -4.23 -4.43 23.07
N ALA A 21 -3.78 -3.65 22.08
CA ALA A 21 -4.03 -3.94 20.66
C ALA A 21 -3.46 -5.31 20.26
N LEU A 22 -2.23 -5.62 20.68
CA LEU A 22 -1.59 -6.93 20.49
C LEU A 22 -2.31 -8.07 21.21
N ALA A 23 -2.99 -7.82 22.32
CA ALA A 23 -3.78 -8.80 23.05
C ALA A 23 -5.20 -9.00 22.48
N THR A 24 -5.69 -8.09 21.64
CA THR A 24 -6.97 -8.21 20.93
C THR A 24 -6.86 -8.74 19.51
N ALA A 25 -5.64 -8.87 18.97
CA ALA A 25 -5.41 -9.59 17.74
C ALA A 25 -5.64 -11.09 17.98
N GLY A 26 -6.70 -11.64 17.38
CA GLY A 26 -6.91 -13.09 17.35
C GLY A 26 -5.91 -13.81 16.43
N PRO A 27 -5.88 -15.15 16.43
CA PRO A 27 -5.28 -15.89 15.33
C PRO A 27 -6.04 -15.55 14.02
N ALA A 28 -5.36 -14.95 13.04
CA ALA A 28 -5.93 -14.23 11.87
C ALA A 28 -5.66 -14.99 10.53
N ALA A 29 -5.54 -14.38 9.32
CA ALA A 29 -5.16 -15.13 8.07
C ALA A 29 -4.34 -14.48 6.91
N ALA A 30 -3.15 -14.87 6.30
CA ALA A 30 -1.86 -15.68 6.39
C ALA A 30 -1.58 -17.22 6.33
N SER A 31 -1.98 -17.94 5.26
CA SER A 31 -1.28 -19.20 4.89
C SER A 31 0.14 -18.90 4.30
N PRO A 32 0.86 -19.84 3.62
CA PRO A 32 2.01 -19.49 2.79
C PRO A 32 1.78 -18.31 1.84
N GLN A 33 0.52 -18.03 1.47
CA GLN A 33 0.07 -16.84 0.76
C GLN A 33 0.64 -15.53 1.31
N THR A 34 0.73 -15.29 2.63
CA THR A 34 1.27 -14.01 3.14
C THR A 34 2.78 -13.90 2.99
N LEU A 35 3.53 -15.01 3.07
CA LEU A 35 4.96 -14.98 2.74
C LEU A 35 5.16 -14.68 1.25
N VAL A 36 4.36 -15.29 0.37
CA VAL A 36 4.37 -15.03 -1.08
C VAL A 36 3.95 -13.59 -1.40
N ARG A 37 2.89 -13.08 -0.76
CA ARG A 37 2.35 -11.71 -0.89
C ARG A 37 3.37 -10.68 -0.42
N GLY A 38 4.01 -10.90 0.73
CA GLY A 38 5.08 -10.05 1.24
C GLY A 38 6.30 -10.00 0.31
N LEU A 39 6.78 -11.16 -0.16
CA LEU A 39 7.87 -11.24 -1.14
C LEU A 39 7.50 -10.59 -2.47
N SER A 40 6.27 -10.77 -2.95
CA SER A 40 5.78 -10.16 -4.20
C SER A 40 5.64 -8.65 -4.08
N ASN A 41 5.22 -8.14 -2.92
CA ASN A 41 5.19 -6.71 -2.63
C ASN A 41 6.60 -6.08 -2.62
N ILE A 42 7.62 -6.78 -2.11
CA ILE A 42 9.02 -6.36 -2.21
C ILE A 42 9.50 -6.40 -3.67
N ALA A 43 9.18 -7.46 -4.42
CA ALA A 43 9.68 -7.69 -5.77
C ALA A 43 9.05 -6.78 -6.85
N LEU A 44 7.77 -6.43 -6.69
CA LEU A 44 7.02 -5.64 -7.67
C LEU A 44 7.08 -4.12 -7.42
N ALA A 45 7.32 -3.68 -6.19
CA ALA A 45 7.45 -2.25 -5.87
C ALA A 45 8.50 -1.49 -6.74
N PRO A 46 9.67 -2.04 -7.10
CA PRO A 46 10.58 -1.39 -8.05
C PRO A 46 10.00 -1.23 -9.46
N LEU A 47 9.12 -2.13 -9.90
CA LEU A 47 8.42 -2.03 -11.18
C LEU A 47 7.31 -0.98 -11.13
N ASP A 48 6.56 -0.91 -10.02
CA ASP A 48 5.60 0.19 -9.78
C ASP A 48 6.30 1.55 -9.82
N ALA A 49 7.45 1.68 -9.14
CA ALA A 49 8.25 2.90 -9.13
C ALA A 49 8.77 3.29 -10.53
N ALA A 50 9.19 2.30 -11.33
CA ALA A 50 9.67 2.53 -12.69
C ALA A 50 8.54 2.89 -13.68
N LEU A 51 7.34 2.33 -13.49
CA LEU A 51 6.18 2.57 -14.34
C LEU A 51 5.35 3.78 -13.91
N ALA A 52 5.55 4.32 -12.70
CA ALA A 52 4.81 5.45 -12.14
C ALA A 52 4.55 6.63 -13.12
N PRO A 53 5.52 7.06 -13.96
CA PRO A 53 5.29 8.08 -15.02
C PRO A 53 4.17 7.74 -16.02
N ILE A 54 4.01 6.46 -16.34
CA ILE A 54 3.09 5.92 -17.36
C ILE A 54 1.71 5.68 -16.73
N SER A 55 1.64 4.98 -15.60
CA SER A 55 0.39 4.73 -14.86
C SER A 55 -0.28 6.03 -14.42
N SER A 56 0.51 7.01 -13.95
CA SER A 56 0.01 8.36 -13.66
C SER A 56 -0.56 9.07 -14.90
N PHE A 57 0.05 8.90 -16.07
CA PHE A 57 -0.44 9.51 -17.31
C PHE A 57 -1.73 8.86 -17.82
N VAL A 58 -1.82 7.53 -17.75
CA VAL A 58 -3.03 6.77 -18.12
C VAL A 58 -4.22 7.18 -17.24
N GLY A 59 -4.06 7.11 -15.92
CA GLY A 59 -5.13 7.48 -15.00
C GLY A 59 -5.57 8.95 -15.10
N ILE A 60 -4.63 9.88 -15.35
CA ILE A 60 -4.99 11.29 -15.62
C ILE A 60 -5.78 11.42 -16.93
N ARG A 61 -5.38 10.70 -17.99
CA ARG A 61 -6.08 10.72 -19.28
C ARG A 61 -7.51 10.22 -19.17
N GLU A 62 -7.74 9.15 -18.42
CA GLU A 62 -9.07 8.57 -18.17
C GLU A 62 -9.93 9.51 -17.33
N ASN A 63 -9.41 10.05 -16.22
CA ASN A 63 -10.13 11.02 -15.40
C ASN A 63 -10.54 12.26 -16.23
N LEU A 64 -9.67 12.76 -17.11
CA LEU A 64 -9.97 13.91 -17.99
C LEU A 64 -11.08 13.65 -19.02
N GLN A 65 -11.41 12.39 -19.32
CA GLN A 65 -12.57 12.04 -20.17
C GLN A 65 -13.90 12.17 -19.40
N ASN A 66 -13.87 12.05 -18.06
CA ASN A 66 -15.06 11.96 -17.22
C ASN A 66 -15.35 13.24 -16.39
N ILE A 67 -14.40 14.17 -16.27
CA ILE A 67 -14.57 15.44 -15.55
C ILE A 67 -15.14 16.50 -16.48
N ASP A 68 -16.28 17.12 -16.15
CA ASP A 68 -16.93 18.13 -17.00
C ASP A 68 -16.41 19.57 -16.84
N ASP A 69 -15.08 19.69 -16.92
CA ASP A 69 -14.35 20.94 -16.69
C ASP A 69 -14.23 21.84 -17.93
N SER A 70 -13.96 23.12 -17.67
CA SER A 70 -13.70 24.08 -18.74
C SER A 70 -12.46 23.70 -19.58
N PRO A 71 -12.41 24.02 -20.89
CA PRO A 71 -11.28 23.66 -21.75
C PRO A 71 -9.91 24.22 -21.31
N GLY A 72 -9.90 25.29 -20.51
CA GLY A 72 -8.68 25.81 -19.90
C GLY A 72 -8.16 24.92 -18.77
N VAL A 73 -9.05 24.51 -17.85
CA VAL A 73 -8.70 23.61 -16.74
C VAL A 73 -8.23 22.26 -17.27
N ARG A 74 -9.01 21.63 -18.17
CA ARG A 74 -8.67 20.36 -18.86
C ARG A 74 -7.34 20.41 -19.62
N ARG A 75 -6.77 21.59 -19.94
CA ARG A 75 -5.49 21.75 -20.65
C ARG A 75 -4.31 22.08 -19.75
N PHE A 76 -4.49 22.88 -18.70
CA PHE A 76 -3.37 23.36 -17.87
C PHE A 76 -3.16 22.55 -16.58
N TYR A 77 -4.22 22.08 -15.93
CA TYR A 77 -4.13 21.28 -14.69
C TYR A 77 -3.51 19.87 -14.83
N PRO A 78 -3.54 19.18 -15.99
CA PRO A 78 -2.90 17.86 -16.12
C PRO A 78 -1.38 17.88 -15.86
N ILE A 79 -0.70 19.00 -16.11
CA ILE A 79 0.75 19.12 -15.95
C ILE A 79 1.16 19.03 -14.47
N PRO A 80 0.69 19.92 -13.55
CA PRO A 80 1.00 19.78 -12.13
C PRO A 80 0.37 18.52 -11.52
N ALA A 81 -0.80 18.08 -12.00
CA ALA A 81 -1.42 16.83 -11.55
C ALA A 81 -0.54 15.60 -11.85
N TRP A 82 0.14 15.55 -13.00
CA TRP A 82 1.04 14.46 -13.35
C TRP A 82 2.28 14.39 -12.45
N PHE A 83 2.95 15.53 -12.19
CA PHE A 83 4.07 15.55 -11.25
C PHE A 83 3.65 15.12 -9.83
N TYR A 84 2.44 15.51 -9.40
CA TYR A 84 1.88 15.10 -8.12
C TYR A 84 1.55 13.60 -8.07
N ALA A 85 0.87 13.07 -9.09
CA ALA A 85 0.50 11.66 -9.19
C ALA A 85 1.73 10.73 -9.23
N VAL A 86 2.77 11.10 -9.99
CA VAL A 86 4.04 10.35 -10.02
C VAL A 86 4.70 10.37 -8.64
N GLY A 87 4.70 11.51 -7.94
CA GLY A 87 5.19 11.62 -6.57
C GLY A 87 4.43 10.73 -5.58
N LEU A 88 3.11 10.65 -5.71
CA LEU A 88 2.27 9.74 -4.91
C LEU A 88 2.58 8.27 -5.21
N GLN A 89 2.59 7.85 -6.47
CA GLN A 89 2.83 6.45 -6.85
C GLN A 89 4.24 5.98 -6.42
N LEU A 90 5.26 6.85 -6.52
CA LEU A 90 6.58 6.58 -5.95
C LEU A 90 6.52 6.38 -4.43
N GLY A 91 5.78 7.23 -3.70
CA GLY A 91 5.55 7.06 -2.26
C GLY A 91 4.84 5.74 -1.92
N CYS A 92 3.78 5.40 -2.66
CA CYS A 92 3.02 4.17 -2.48
C CYS A 92 3.85 2.92 -2.81
N SER A 93 4.74 2.96 -3.81
CA SER A 93 5.67 1.86 -4.08
C SER A 93 6.66 1.62 -2.93
N VAL A 94 7.15 2.68 -2.27
CA VAL A 94 7.98 2.57 -1.06
C VAL A 94 7.17 1.98 0.10
N ILE A 95 5.89 2.34 0.23
CA ILE A 95 4.99 1.71 1.20
C ILE A 95 4.80 0.22 0.87
N ARG A 96 4.54 -0.16 -0.38
CA ARG A 96 4.41 -1.57 -0.83
C ARG A 96 5.67 -2.39 -0.48
N ALA A 97 6.86 -1.84 -0.73
CA ALA A 97 8.11 -2.50 -0.35
C ALA A 97 8.25 -2.64 1.18
N ALA A 98 7.87 -1.61 1.94
CA ALA A 98 7.94 -1.62 3.40
C ALA A 98 6.91 -2.56 4.05
N THR A 99 5.68 -2.63 3.54
CA THR A 99 4.66 -3.58 4.02
C THR A 99 5.07 -5.00 3.73
N GLY A 100 5.55 -5.30 2.51
CA GLY A 100 6.08 -6.62 2.19
C GLY A 100 7.25 -7.03 3.09
N ALA A 101 8.17 -6.11 3.39
CA ALA A 101 9.26 -6.36 4.34
C ALA A 101 8.78 -6.58 5.79
N ILE A 102 7.70 -5.93 6.21
CA ILE A 102 7.07 -6.16 7.52
C ILE A 102 6.34 -7.51 7.55
N GLU A 103 5.64 -7.89 6.47
CA GLU A 103 4.81 -9.10 6.37
C GLU A 103 5.63 -10.40 6.20
N VAL A 104 6.82 -10.33 5.63
CA VAL A 104 7.76 -11.47 5.59
C VAL A 104 8.19 -11.91 6.99
N ILE A 105 8.32 -10.99 7.95
CA ILE A 105 8.80 -11.29 9.31
C ILE A 105 7.85 -12.23 10.09
N PRO A 106 6.52 -11.97 10.19
CA PRO A 106 5.56 -12.94 10.72
C PRO A 106 5.26 -14.06 9.72
N GLY A 107 5.36 -13.85 8.41
CA GLY A 107 5.14 -14.90 7.41
C GLY A 107 6.06 -16.12 7.61
N ILE A 108 7.32 -15.92 7.99
CA ILE A 108 8.29 -17.00 8.24
C ILE A 108 7.83 -18.00 9.32
N PRO A 109 7.46 -17.61 10.56
CA PRO A 109 6.93 -18.55 11.54
C PRO A 109 5.51 -19.05 11.23
N LEU A 110 4.64 -18.23 10.64
CA LEU A 110 3.24 -18.61 10.37
C LEU A 110 3.12 -19.79 9.38
N VAL A 111 4.01 -19.87 8.39
CA VAL A 111 4.16 -21.02 7.46
C VAL A 111 4.26 -22.38 8.16
N PHE A 112 4.73 -22.44 9.42
CA PHE A 112 4.87 -23.70 10.17
C PHE A 112 3.68 -24.06 11.07
N VAL A 113 2.67 -23.19 11.18
CA VAL A 113 1.55 -23.36 12.11
C VAL A 113 0.21 -23.42 11.39
N GLU A 114 0.16 -23.05 10.11
CA GLU A 114 -1.07 -22.88 9.30
C GLU A 114 -2.07 -21.85 9.89
N THR A 115 -1.75 -21.29 11.05
CA THR A 115 -2.22 -19.98 11.52
C THR A 115 -1.39 -18.86 10.91
N ASP A 116 -1.95 -17.66 10.99
CA ASP A 116 -2.53 -17.04 9.81
C ASP A 116 -2.72 -15.52 10.25
N MET A 117 -2.58 -14.52 9.35
CA MET A 117 -2.53 -13.04 9.59
C MET A 117 -2.92 -12.13 8.38
N GLU A 118 -3.94 -11.26 8.57
CA GLU A 118 -4.54 -10.28 7.61
C GLU A 118 -3.52 -9.35 6.89
N PRO A 119 -3.80 -8.82 5.68
CA PRO A 119 -3.03 -7.73 5.07
C PRO A 119 -2.86 -6.50 5.99
N LEU A 120 -1.64 -5.97 6.08
CA LEU A 120 -1.34 -4.81 6.92
C LEU A 120 -1.94 -3.49 6.38
N PHE A 121 -2.19 -3.46 5.07
CA PHE A 121 -2.85 -2.39 4.31
C PHE A 121 -3.66 -3.04 3.19
N ASP A 122 -4.66 -2.32 2.68
CA ASP A 122 -5.50 -2.73 1.55
C ASP A 122 -4.64 -3.30 0.40
N PRO A 123 -4.97 -4.50 -0.12
CA PRO A 123 -4.14 -5.17 -1.11
C PRO A 123 -4.15 -4.41 -2.45
N VAL A 124 -3.02 -4.47 -3.16
CA VAL A 124 -2.82 -3.81 -4.47
C VAL A 124 -3.71 -4.32 -5.61
N THR A 125 -4.55 -5.30 -5.30
CA THR A 125 -5.60 -5.94 -6.10
C THR A 125 -6.80 -5.04 -6.28
N ASP A 126 -7.00 -4.14 -5.32
CA ASP A 126 -8.14 -3.23 -5.20
C ASP A 126 -7.86 -1.89 -5.90
N ALA A 127 -6.74 -1.81 -6.64
CA ALA A 127 -6.25 -0.66 -7.38
C ALA A 127 -5.96 -1.03 -8.84
N SER A 128 -6.28 -0.11 -9.76
CA SER A 128 -6.05 -0.32 -11.20
C SER A 128 -4.56 -0.51 -11.53
N ALA A 129 -4.22 -1.49 -12.37
CA ALA A 129 -2.85 -1.82 -12.75
C ALA A 129 -2.61 -1.75 -14.26
N LEU A 130 -1.39 -1.41 -14.69
CA LEU A 130 -0.99 -1.48 -16.10
C LEU A 130 -0.79 -2.91 -16.60
N PHE A 131 -0.43 -3.84 -15.71
CA PHE A 131 -0.17 -5.23 -16.03
C PHE A 131 -0.74 -6.13 -14.92
N GLU A 132 -1.55 -7.11 -15.32
CA GLU A 132 -2.17 -8.10 -14.46
C GLU A 132 -1.96 -9.49 -15.08
N PHE A 133 -1.59 -10.47 -14.25
CA PHE A 133 -1.36 -11.84 -14.67
C PHE A 133 -1.96 -12.80 -13.64
N ASP A 134 -2.90 -13.64 -14.06
CA ASP A 134 -3.46 -14.71 -13.23
C ASP A 134 -2.36 -15.69 -12.79
N SER A 135 -2.48 -16.24 -11.58
CA SER A 135 -1.46 -17.09 -10.97
C SER A 135 -2.05 -18.01 -9.91
N ASP A 136 -1.82 -19.32 -10.01
CA ASP A 136 -2.22 -20.28 -8.96
C ASP A 136 -1.40 -20.15 -7.64
N ILE A 137 -0.46 -19.20 -7.57
CA ILE A 137 0.48 -18.98 -6.47
C ILE A 137 0.12 -17.72 -5.64
N LEU A 138 -0.68 -16.81 -6.22
CA LEU A 138 -1.26 -15.65 -5.56
C LEU A 138 -2.74 -15.62 -5.95
N ASP A 139 -3.64 -15.81 -4.99
CA ASP A 139 -5.10 -15.90 -5.19
C ASP A 139 -5.67 -14.75 -6.04
N ASP A 140 -5.03 -13.57 -6.01
CA ASP A 140 -5.44 -12.35 -6.71
C ASP A 140 -4.53 -11.96 -7.91
N GLY A 141 -3.57 -12.82 -8.27
CA GLY A 141 -2.62 -12.65 -9.38
C GLY A 141 -1.42 -11.74 -9.11
N TYR A 142 -0.52 -11.64 -10.11
CA TYR A 142 0.60 -10.70 -10.10
C TYR A 142 0.20 -9.39 -10.78
N ARG A 143 0.14 -8.29 -10.01
CA ARG A 143 -0.19 -6.94 -10.50
C ARG A 143 0.91 -5.91 -10.26
N PHE A 144 1.30 -5.17 -11.31
CA PHE A 144 2.31 -4.11 -11.24
C PHE A 144 2.08 -2.97 -12.24
N GLY A 145 2.72 -1.83 -11.98
CA GLY A 145 2.34 -0.55 -12.57
C GLY A 145 1.04 -0.02 -11.96
N ILE A 146 0.87 -0.19 -10.64
CA ILE A 146 -0.35 0.17 -9.91
C ILE A 146 -0.58 1.68 -9.93
N ASN A 147 -1.79 2.11 -10.31
CA ASN A 147 -2.26 3.48 -10.09
C ASN A 147 -3.01 3.62 -8.77
N TYR A 148 -2.27 3.90 -7.70
CA TYR A 148 -2.79 4.24 -6.37
C TYR A 148 -3.68 5.50 -6.28
N THR A 149 -4.02 6.16 -7.39
CA THR A 149 -4.95 7.30 -7.46
C THR A 149 -6.30 6.96 -8.10
N GLN A 150 -6.51 5.70 -8.50
CA GLN A 150 -7.80 5.17 -8.97
C GLN A 150 -8.09 3.86 -8.22
N PRO A 151 -9.34 3.62 -7.78
CA PRO A 151 -9.76 2.28 -7.36
C PRO A 151 -9.73 1.32 -8.56
N GLY A 152 -9.59 0.02 -8.27
CA GLY A 152 -9.92 -1.04 -9.23
C GLY A 152 -11.42 -1.11 -9.51
N PHE A 153 -11.78 -1.80 -10.59
CA PHE A 153 -13.15 -2.03 -11.05
C PHE A 153 -13.38 -3.52 -11.34
#